data_AF-A0A0D6TMS0-F1
#
_entry.id   AF-A0A0D6TMS0-F1
#
_cell.length_a   1.000
_cell.length_b   1.000
_cell.length_c   1.000
_cell.angle_alpha   90.00
_cell.angle_beta   90.00
_cell.angle_gamma   90.00
#
_symmetry.space_group_name_H-M   'P 1'
#
loop_
_entity.id
_entity.type
_entity.pdbx_description
1 polymer ?
#
loop_
_entity_poly.entity_id
_entity_poly.type
_entity_poly.pdbx_seq_one_letter_code
_entity_poly.pdbx_strand_id
1 'polypeptide(L)'
;MRKILLLIALAFYAISCQNSNTFETINVKDYSVDIPTNLSKTENLNKEASLQYQNLLKELYIIVIDESKKQVEKAIKDNGLDQMYSNDFKGYVELMSTNFNNLIGVKNKTQKDTLINSLETKIVKFEAKLEEYDIFYEIAYVNGIENYYQIMTWTLLSKKEDHEEAMDKMIYSFKINNSKKYIKSAKKE
;
A
#
# COMPACT_ATOMS: atom_id res chain seq x y z
N MET A 1 39.60 -28.75 -24.82
CA MET A 1 38.91 -28.77 -23.51
C MET A 1 38.81 -27.38 -22.86
N ARG A 2 39.87 -26.56 -22.82
CA ARG A 2 39.81 -25.17 -22.29
C ARG A 2 38.80 -24.22 -22.97
N LYS A 3 38.58 -24.36 -24.28
CA LYS A 3 37.62 -23.51 -25.03
C LYS A 3 36.14 -23.90 -24.86
N ILE A 4 35.86 -25.14 -24.45
CA ILE A 4 34.48 -25.63 -24.19
C ILE A 4 34.02 -25.19 -22.80
N LEU A 5 34.92 -25.13 -21.82
CA LEU A 5 34.64 -24.59 -20.48
C LEU A 5 34.25 -23.10 -20.48
N LEU A 6 34.77 -22.31 -21.42
CA LEU A 6 34.41 -20.88 -21.56
C LEU A 6 32.99 -20.65 -22.13
N LEU A 7 32.46 -21.59 -22.93
CA LEU A 7 31.12 -21.50 -23.50
C LEU A 7 30.02 -21.88 -22.49
N ILE A 8 30.31 -22.80 -21.56
CA ILE A 8 29.38 -23.20 -20.51
C ILE A 8 29.25 -22.08 -19.46
N ALA A 9 30.31 -21.33 -19.17
CA ALA A 9 30.27 -20.18 -18.26
C ALA A 9 29.43 -19.00 -18.78
N LEU A 10 29.32 -18.81 -20.11
CA LEU A 10 28.44 -17.79 -20.69
C LEU A 10 26.96 -18.19 -20.68
N ALA A 11 26.64 -19.49 -20.72
CA ALA A 11 25.27 -19.98 -20.71
C ALA A 11 24.56 -19.84 -19.35
N PHE A 12 25.32 -19.78 -18.24
CA PHE A 12 24.77 -19.57 -16.90
C PHE A 12 24.40 -18.12 -16.58
N TYR A 13 24.77 -17.13 -17.40
CA TYR A 13 24.38 -15.73 -17.20
C TYR A 13 23.01 -15.38 -17.80
N ALA A 14 22.40 -16.26 -18.61
CA ALA A 14 21.12 -16.00 -19.27
C ALA A 14 19.89 -16.46 -18.47
N ILE A 15 20.07 -17.01 -17.27
CA ILE A 15 18.96 -17.40 -16.37
C ILE A 15 18.76 -16.35 -15.27
N SER A 16 19.02 -15.07 -15.56
CA SER A 16 18.33 -14.01 -14.84
C SER A 16 16.93 -13.93 -15.44
N CYS A 17 16.05 -14.82 -14.99
CA CYS A 17 14.62 -14.68 -15.23
C CYS A 17 14.21 -13.39 -14.51
N GLN A 18 14.15 -12.28 -15.25
CA GLN A 18 13.51 -11.08 -14.76
C GLN A 18 12.05 -11.44 -14.50
N ASN A 19 11.72 -11.70 -13.22
CA ASN A 19 10.36 -11.63 -12.70
C ASN A 19 9.89 -10.17 -12.75
N SER A 20 9.98 -9.52 -13.90
CA SER A 20 9.47 -8.17 -14.07
C SER A 20 7.96 -8.28 -14.18
N ASN A 21 7.28 -8.09 -13.05
CA ASN A 21 5.85 -7.85 -13.05
C ASN A 21 5.59 -6.67 -13.99
N THR A 22 4.78 -6.89 -15.02
CA THR A 22 4.25 -5.78 -15.84
C THR A 22 3.13 -5.12 -15.05
N PHE A 23 3.04 -3.79 -15.11
CA PHE A 23 2.06 -3.02 -14.36
C PHE A 23 1.13 -2.29 -15.32
N GLU A 24 -0.12 -2.14 -14.92
CA GLU A 24 -1.10 -1.28 -15.57
C GLU A 24 -1.63 -0.23 -14.59
N THR A 25 -1.89 0.98 -15.08
CA THR A 25 -2.47 2.06 -14.27
C THR A 25 -3.97 1.87 -14.16
N ILE A 26 -4.45 1.59 -12.95
CA ILE A 26 -5.87 1.55 -12.62
C ILE A 26 -6.32 2.95 -12.22
N ASN A 27 -7.33 3.47 -12.93
CA ASN A 27 -7.92 4.77 -12.64
C ASN A 27 -9.20 4.58 -11.82
N VAL A 28 -9.20 5.12 -10.60
CA VAL A 28 -10.39 5.32 -9.77
C VAL A 28 -10.79 6.79 -9.89
N LYS A 29 -12.00 7.16 -9.46
CA LYS A 29 -12.53 8.52 -9.64
C LYS A 29 -11.54 9.62 -9.21
N ASP A 30 -11.00 9.51 -8.00
CA ASP A 30 -10.19 10.57 -7.39
C ASP A 30 -8.68 10.29 -7.37
N TYR A 31 -8.26 9.07 -7.71
CA TYR A 31 -6.86 8.65 -7.72
C TYR A 31 -6.56 7.58 -8.79
N SER A 32 -5.28 7.32 -9.00
CA SER A 32 -4.78 6.21 -9.80
C SER A 32 -3.67 5.46 -9.04
N VAL A 33 -3.51 4.18 -9.35
CA VAL A 33 -2.44 3.32 -8.83
C VAL A 33 -2.02 2.32 -9.91
N ASP A 34 -0.73 2.03 -9.99
CA ASP A 34 -0.19 0.99 -10.86
C ASP A 34 -0.29 -0.37 -10.16
N ILE A 35 -0.90 -1.35 -10.82
CA ILE A 35 -1.11 -2.71 -10.29
C ILE A 35 -0.47 -3.73 -11.23
N PRO A 36 0.18 -4.78 -10.71
CA PRO A 36 0.65 -5.88 -11.55
C PRO A 36 -0.48 -6.51 -12.36
N THR A 37 -0.26 -6.70 -13.67
CA THR A 37 -1.28 -7.19 -14.62
C THR A 37 -1.79 -8.61 -14.32
N ASN A 38 -1.10 -9.34 -13.44
CA ASN A 38 -1.50 -10.65 -12.98
C ASN A 38 -2.44 -10.62 -11.76
N LEU A 39 -2.75 -9.46 -11.18
CA LEU A 39 -3.84 -9.37 -10.20
C LEU A 39 -5.17 -9.22 -10.93
N SER A 40 -6.21 -9.79 -10.33
CA SER A 40 -7.60 -9.67 -10.80
C SER A 40 -8.40 -8.83 -9.83
N LYS A 41 -9.30 -7.99 -10.36
CA LYS A 41 -10.25 -7.23 -9.54
C LYS A 41 -11.11 -8.17 -8.72
N THR A 42 -11.39 -7.79 -7.47
CA THR A 42 -12.32 -8.50 -6.59
C THR A 42 -13.13 -7.51 -5.75
N GLU A 43 -14.16 -8.00 -5.07
CA GLU A 43 -15.03 -7.18 -4.20
C GLU A 43 -15.14 -7.73 -2.76
N ASN A 44 -14.43 -8.82 -2.46
CA ASN A 44 -14.60 -9.60 -1.22
C ASN A 44 -13.48 -9.41 -0.18
N LEU A 45 -12.51 -8.52 -0.42
CA LEU A 45 -11.41 -8.30 0.54
C LEU A 45 -11.85 -7.34 1.64
N ASN A 46 -12.49 -6.23 1.26
CA ASN A 46 -13.02 -5.26 2.20
C ASN A 46 -14.18 -4.49 1.57
N LYS A 47 -15.33 -4.44 2.26
CA LYS A 47 -16.54 -3.76 1.80
C LYS A 47 -16.39 -2.24 1.63
N GLU A 48 -15.46 -1.62 2.36
CA GLU A 48 -15.20 -0.17 2.30
C GLU A 48 -14.11 0.18 1.29
N ALA A 49 -13.46 -0.82 0.65
CA ALA A 49 -12.38 -0.57 -0.30
C ALA A 49 -12.94 -0.12 -1.66
N SER A 50 -12.45 1.03 -2.13
CA SER A 50 -12.77 1.55 -3.47
C SER A 50 -11.96 0.89 -4.58
N LEU A 51 -10.84 0.26 -4.22
CA LEU A 51 -10.05 -0.61 -5.10
C LEU A 51 -9.67 -1.87 -4.34
N GLN A 52 -9.86 -3.02 -4.96
CA GLN A 52 -9.47 -4.31 -4.39
C GLN A 52 -9.08 -5.28 -5.51
N TYR A 53 -7.87 -5.78 -5.43
CA TYR A 53 -7.28 -6.68 -6.42
C TYR A 53 -6.52 -7.79 -5.71
N GLN A 54 -6.53 -8.98 -6.28
CA GLN A 54 -5.85 -10.13 -5.71
C GLN A 54 -5.29 -11.06 -6.78
N ASN A 55 -4.27 -11.81 -6.42
CA ASN A 55 -3.86 -13.02 -7.09
C ASN A 55 -3.77 -14.14 -6.06
N LEU A 56 -4.75 -15.04 -6.04
CA LEU A 56 -4.80 -16.15 -5.08
C LEU A 56 -3.63 -17.13 -5.27
N LEU A 57 -3.23 -17.42 -6.51
CA LEU A 57 -2.11 -18.34 -6.77
C LEU A 57 -0.77 -17.78 -6.26
N LYS A 58 -0.53 -16.49 -6.53
CA LYS A 58 0.68 -15.79 -6.10
C LYS A 58 0.60 -15.31 -4.66
N GLU A 59 -0.57 -15.31 -4.04
CA GLU A 59 -0.83 -14.78 -2.69
C GLU A 59 -0.38 -13.32 -2.56
N LEU A 60 -0.83 -12.47 -3.48
CA LEU A 60 -0.55 -11.04 -3.47
C LEU A 60 -1.87 -10.27 -3.56
N TYR A 61 -2.04 -9.31 -2.67
CA TYR A 61 -3.30 -8.61 -2.45
C TYR A 61 -3.05 -7.12 -2.30
N ILE A 62 -3.97 -6.30 -2.82
CA ILE A 62 -3.98 -4.86 -2.57
C ILE A 62 -5.41 -4.37 -2.42
N ILE A 63 -5.61 -3.47 -1.45
CA ILE A 63 -6.80 -2.64 -1.33
C ILE A 63 -6.43 -1.17 -1.18
N VAL A 64 -7.33 -0.30 -1.60
CA VAL A 64 -7.31 1.12 -1.25
C VAL A 64 -8.64 1.50 -0.63
N ILE A 65 -8.59 2.13 0.53
CA ILE A 65 -9.73 2.75 1.20
C ILE A 65 -9.52 4.26 1.16
N ASP A 66 -10.49 5.00 0.64
CA ASP A 66 -10.52 6.46 0.67
C ASP A 66 -11.57 6.95 1.68
N GLU A 67 -11.14 7.83 2.58
CA GLU A 67 -11.97 8.32 3.68
C GLU A 67 -11.99 9.84 3.65
N SER A 68 -13.20 10.43 3.61
CA SER A 68 -13.32 11.88 3.69
C SER A 68 -12.77 12.38 5.01
N LYS A 69 -11.85 13.35 4.97
CA LYS A 69 -11.31 13.99 6.18
C LYS A 69 -12.45 14.47 7.06
N LYS A 70 -13.38 15.24 6.50
CA LYS A 70 -14.56 15.75 7.21
C LYS A 70 -15.38 14.66 7.91
N GLN A 71 -15.53 13.49 7.30
CA GLN A 71 -16.26 12.36 7.91
C GLN A 71 -15.45 11.74 9.06
N VAL A 72 -14.13 11.59 8.89
CA VAL A 72 -13.22 11.14 9.94
C VAL A 72 -13.25 12.10 11.13
N GLU A 73 -13.11 13.41 10.89
CA GLU A 73 -13.18 14.43 11.94
C GLU A 73 -14.51 14.38 12.69
N LYS A 74 -15.61 14.21 11.96
CA LYS A 74 -16.95 14.08 12.55
C LYS A 74 -17.04 12.81 13.40
N ALA A 75 -16.55 11.68 12.88
CA ALA A 75 -16.58 10.41 13.60
C ALA A 75 -15.75 10.46 14.89
N ILE A 76 -14.56 11.08 14.86
CA ILE A 76 -13.73 11.27 16.05
C ILE A 76 -14.49 12.06 17.12
N LYS A 77 -15.14 13.18 16.73
CA LYS A 77 -15.92 14.01 17.66
C LYS A 77 -17.17 13.31 18.18
N ASP A 78 -17.97 12.72 17.29
CA ASP A 78 -19.23 12.05 17.65
C ASP A 78 -19.00 10.88 18.62
N ASN A 79 -17.84 10.23 18.56
CA ASN A 79 -17.48 9.11 19.42
C ASN A 79 -16.61 9.52 20.63
N GLY A 80 -16.38 10.82 20.86
CA GLY A 80 -15.58 11.31 22.00
C GLY A 80 -14.11 10.87 21.98
N LEU A 81 -13.56 10.64 20.79
CA LEU A 81 -12.19 10.19 20.57
C LEU A 81 -11.21 11.36 20.44
N ASP A 82 -11.69 12.60 20.47
CA ASP A 82 -10.94 13.84 20.31
C ASP A 82 -9.94 14.12 21.45
N GLN A 83 -10.14 13.48 22.61
CA GLN A 83 -9.15 13.50 23.70
C GLN A 83 -8.00 12.51 23.50
N MET A 84 -8.19 11.48 22.66
CA MET A 84 -7.21 10.42 22.42
C MET A 84 -6.42 10.63 21.13
N TYR A 85 -7.06 11.19 20.10
CA TYR A 85 -6.47 11.37 18.77
C TYR A 85 -6.63 12.80 18.30
N SER A 86 -5.55 13.40 17.80
CA SER A 86 -5.60 14.73 17.20
C SER A 86 -6.42 14.74 15.91
N ASN A 87 -7.08 15.86 15.64
CA ASN A 87 -7.85 16.07 14.42
C ASN A 87 -6.94 16.52 13.27
N ASP A 88 -5.91 15.71 12.98
CA ASP A 88 -4.92 15.92 11.93
C ASP A 88 -4.43 14.57 11.37
N PHE A 89 -3.49 14.61 10.42
CA PHE A 89 -2.97 13.40 9.80
C PHE A 89 -2.27 12.47 10.80
N LYS A 90 -1.59 13.02 11.82
CA LYS A 90 -0.93 12.23 12.85
C LYS A 90 -1.96 11.44 13.66
N GLY A 91 -3.01 12.09 14.14
CA GLY A 91 -4.07 11.43 14.90
C GLY A 91 -4.84 10.40 14.07
N TYR A 92 -5.05 10.67 12.79
CA TYR A 92 -5.59 9.68 11.85
C TYR A 92 -4.71 8.43 11.75
N VAL A 93 -3.40 8.60 11.54
CA VAL A 93 -2.44 7.47 11.48
C VAL A 93 -2.43 6.68 12.79
N GLU A 94 -2.48 7.35 13.95
CA GLU A 94 -2.53 6.72 15.26
C GLU A 94 -3.83 5.92 15.46
N LEU A 95 -4.97 6.49 15.10
CA LEU A 95 -6.28 5.82 15.15
C LEU A 95 -6.27 4.56 14.29
N MET A 96 -5.88 4.67 13.01
CA MET A 96 -5.88 3.52 12.10
C MET A 96 -4.84 2.45 12.47
N SER A 97 -3.67 2.87 12.99
CA SER A 97 -2.65 1.95 13.46
C SER A 97 -3.09 1.13 14.69
N THR A 98 -4.06 1.62 15.46
CA THR A 98 -4.58 0.91 16.64
C THR A 98 -5.20 -0.43 16.25
N ASN A 99 -5.89 -0.48 15.09
CA ASN A 99 -6.49 -1.72 14.58
C ASN A 99 -5.44 -2.81 14.32
N PHE A 100 -4.27 -2.44 13.81
CA PHE A 100 -3.20 -3.38 13.49
C PHE A 100 -2.34 -3.76 14.70
N ASN A 101 -2.18 -2.84 15.67
CA ASN A 101 -1.42 -3.13 16.88
C ASN A 101 -2.04 -4.25 17.73
N ASN A 102 -3.34 -4.49 17.57
CA ASN A 102 -4.08 -5.55 18.26
C ASN A 102 -3.97 -6.92 17.55
N LEU A 103 -3.33 -7.00 16.37
CA LEU A 103 -3.11 -8.27 15.70
C LEU A 103 -2.13 -9.14 16.48
N ILE A 104 -2.40 -10.45 16.53
CA ILE A 104 -1.53 -11.41 17.21
C ILE A 104 -0.19 -11.49 16.48
N GLY A 105 0.91 -11.40 17.24
CA GLY A 105 2.24 -11.71 16.72
C GLY A 105 2.82 -10.65 15.79
N VAL A 106 2.43 -9.38 15.92
CA VAL A 106 3.09 -8.28 15.20
C VAL A 106 4.60 -8.26 15.52
N LYS A 107 5.42 -8.39 14.48
CA LYS A 107 6.89 -8.42 14.55
C LYS A 107 7.49 -7.61 13.42
N ASN A 108 8.80 -7.32 13.55
CA ASN A 108 9.60 -6.67 12.50
C ASN A 108 8.96 -5.39 11.95
N LYS A 109 8.25 -4.66 12.82
CA LYS A 109 7.53 -3.45 12.46
C LYS A 109 8.53 -2.34 12.16
N THR A 110 8.44 -1.79 10.96
CA THR A 110 9.19 -0.61 10.54
C THR A 110 8.22 0.49 10.11
N GLN A 111 8.67 1.73 10.25
CA GLN A 111 7.88 2.90 9.93
C GLN A 111 8.76 3.94 9.24
N LYS A 112 8.19 4.62 8.24
CA LYS A 112 8.89 5.65 7.48
C LYS A 112 7.91 6.78 7.14
N ASP A 113 8.32 7.99 7.46
CA ASP A 113 7.66 9.20 6.99
C ASP A 113 8.26 9.57 5.62
N THR A 114 7.41 9.88 4.64
CA THR A 114 7.86 10.16 3.27
C THR A 114 6.85 11.03 2.52
N LEU A 115 7.17 11.33 1.26
CA LEU A 115 6.28 12.00 0.33
C LEU A 115 6.02 11.07 -0.86
N ILE A 116 4.75 10.77 -1.13
CA ILE A 116 4.33 10.14 -2.38
C ILE A 116 3.65 11.22 -3.21
N ASN A 117 4.24 11.59 -4.34
CA ASN A 117 3.72 12.66 -5.21
C ASN A 117 3.41 13.97 -4.44
N SER A 118 4.32 14.37 -3.56
CA SER A 118 4.22 15.54 -2.67
C SER A 118 3.13 15.48 -1.60
N LEU A 119 2.51 14.32 -1.38
CA LEU A 119 1.56 14.09 -0.29
C LEU A 119 2.29 13.50 0.91
N GLU A 120 2.10 14.10 2.07
CA GLU A 120 2.60 13.56 3.35
C GLU A 120 2.09 12.14 3.53
N THR A 121 3.00 11.20 3.77
CA THR A 121 2.71 9.77 3.79
C THR A 121 3.44 9.07 4.92
N LYS A 122 2.74 8.20 5.64
CA LYS A 122 3.31 7.26 6.60
C LYS A 122 3.28 5.85 6.00
N ILE A 123 4.44 5.24 5.79
CA ILE A 123 4.55 3.83 5.41
C ILE A 123 4.84 3.00 6.66
N VAL A 124 4.12 1.89 6.82
CA VAL A 124 4.29 0.92 7.90
C VAL A 124 4.41 -0.46 7.28
N LYS A 125 5.52 -1.16 7.54
CA LYS A 125 5.70 -2.57 7.17
C LYS A 125 5.77 -3.39 8.44
N PHE A 126 5.13 -4.55 8.48
CA PHE A 126 5.20 -5.45 9.63
C PHE A 126 4.81 -6.87 9.24
N GLU A 127 5.16 -7.81 10.10
CA GLU A 127 4.78 -9.21 9.98
C GLU A 127 3.75 -9.50 11.08
N ALA A 128 2.71 -10.26 10.77
CA ALA A 128 1.67 -10.61 11.74
C ALA A 128 1.17 -12.03 11.46
N LYS A 129 0.58 -12.65 12.49
CA LYS A 129 -0.08 -13.94 12.36
C LYS A 129 -1.58 -13.74 12.30
N LEU A 130 -2.19 -14.17 11.19
CA LEU A 130 -3.64 -14.17 11.01
C LEU A 130 -4.10 -15.62 10.91
N GLU A 131 -4.79 -16.09 11.96
CA GLU A 131 -5.17 -17.50 12.13
C GLU A 131 -3.92 -18.41 12.06
N GLU A 132 -3.81 -19.22 10.99
CA GLU A 132 -2.71 -20.14 10.72
C GLU A 132 -1.65 -19.57 9.77
N TYR A 133 -1.87 -18.38 9.21
CA TYR A 133 -1.01 -17.78 8.21
C TYR A 133 -0.06 -16.73 8.81
N ASP A 134 1.21 -16.82 8.46
CA ASP A 134 2.19 -15.75 8.68
C ASP A 134 2.14 -14.80 7.49
N ILE A 135 1.80 -13.53 7.74
CA ILE A 135 1.52 -12.52 6.73
C ILE A 135 2.53 -11.37 6.85
N PHE A 136 3.01 -10.90 5.71
CA PHE A 136 3.74 -9.64 5.59
C PHE A 136 2.80 -8.56 5.06
N TYR A 137 2.67 -7.48 5.83
CA TYR A 137 1.87 -6.30 5.49
C TYR A 137 2.76 -5.13 5.14
N GLU A 138 2.32 -4.36 4.15
CA GLU A 138 2.79 -3.01 3.89
C GLU A 138 1.60 -2.08 3.71
N ILE A 139 1.58 -1.00 4.49
CA ILE A 139 0.49 -0.04 4.55
C ILE A 139 1.05 1.36 4.35
N ALA A 140 0.47 2.11 3.41
CA ALA A 140 0.69 3.54 3.28
C ALA A 140 -0.57 4.31 3.68
N TYR A 141 -0.45 5.15 4.71
CA TYR A 141 -1.41 6.18 5.01
C TYR A 141 -1.01 7.45 4.29
N VAL A 142 -1.89 8.00 3.45
CA VAL A 142 -1.60 9.18 2.63
C VAL A 142 -2.51 10.33 3.05
N ASN A 143 -1.90 11.47 3.37
CA ASN A 143 -2.57 12.74 3.60
C ASN A 143 -2.95 13.37 2.25
N GLY A 144 -4.07 12.92 1.68
CA GLY A 144 -4.64 13.53 0.49
C GLY A 144 -5.21 14.93 0.78
N ILE A 145 -5.87 15.53 -0.21
CA ILE A 145 -6.39 16.90 -0.05
C ILE A 145 -7.69 16.88 0.76
N GLU A 146 -8.73 16.28 0.21
CA GLU A 146 -10.06 16.14 0.85
C GLU A 146 -10.23 14.81 1.60
N ASN A 147 -9.43 13.81 1.24
CA ASN A 147 -9.51 12.45 1.75
C ASN A 147 -8.18 12.03 2.37
N TYR A 148 -8.24 11.16 3.36
CA TYR A 148 -7.15 10.25 3.68
C TYR A 148 -7.26 9.00 2.80
N TYR A 149 -6.12 8.36 2.55
CA TYR A 149 -6.10 7.07 1.85
C TYR A 149 -5.31 6.06 2.66
N GLN A 150 -5.81 4.82 2.72
CA GLN A 150 -5.08 3.65 3.19
C GLN A 150 -4.82 2.75 2.00
N ILE A 151 -3.56 2.63 1.59
CA ILE A 151 -3.12 1.68 0.56
C ILE A 151 -2.52 0.51 1.31
N MET A 152 -3.22 -0.61 1.32
CA MET A 152 -2.80 -1.81 2.06
C MET A 152 -2.51 -2.90 1.07
N THR A 153 -1.30 -3.44 1.13
CA THR A 153 -0.89 -4.60 0.34
C THR A 153 -0.28 -5.64 1.25
N TRP A 154 -0.54 -6.91 0.97
CA TRP A 154 -0.03 -8.01 1.79
C TRP A 154 0.21 -9.27 0.97
N THR A 155 1.02 -10.15 1.56
CA THR A 155 1.37 -11.46 1.03
C THR A 155 1.64 -12.43 2.19
N LEU A 156 1.68 -13.73 1.92
CA LEU A 156 2.33 -14.67 2.83
C LEU A 156 3.77 -14.23 3.11
N LEU A 157 4.19 -14.35 4.38
CA LEU A 157 5.55 -14.01 4.81
C LEU A 157 6.60 -14.79 4.01
N SER A 158 6.32 -16.05 3.68
CA SER A 158 7.21 -16.89 2.86
C SER A 158 7.40 -16.40 1.42
N LYS A 159 6.57 -15.45 0.96
CA LYS A 159 6.64 -14.84 -0.39
C LYS A 159 7.00 -13.34 -0.32
N LYS A 160 7.40 -12.84 0.85
CA LYS A 160 7.81 -11.44 1.03
C LYS A 160 8.92 -11.05 0.06
N GLU A 161 9.99 -11.84 -0.02
CA GLU A 161 11.14 -11.55 -0.90
C GLU A 161 10.74 -11.49 -2.39
N ASP A 162 9.74 -12.28 -2.80
CA ASP A 162 9.25 -12.30 -4.19
C ASP A 162 8.37 -11.09 -4.53
N HIS A 163 7.68 -10.51 -3.54
CA HIS A 163 6.62 -9.53 -3.77
C HIS A 163 6.90 -8.13 -3.24
N GLU A 164 7.83 -7.95 -2.30
CA GLU A 164 8.03 -6.66 -1.62
C GLU A 164 8.34 -5.52 -2.60
N GLU A 165 9.15 -5.77 -3.65
CA GLU A 165 9.41 -4.76 -4.68
C GLU A 165 8.14 -4.35 -5.45
N ALA A 166 7.26 -5.33 -5.74
CA ALA A 166 5.99 -5.06 -6.39
C ALA A 166 5.01 -4.31 -5.47
N MET A 167 5.01 -4.65 -4.18
CA MET A 167 4.23 -3.99 -3.13
C MET A 167 4.65 -2.52 -2.98
N ASP A 168 5.96 -2.26 -2.88
CA ASP A 168 6.54 -0.91 -2.88
C ASP A 168 6.07 -0.13 -4.11
N LYS A 169 6.20 -0.72 -5.31
CA LYS A 169 5.82 -0.06 -6.56
C LYS A 169 4.33 0.28 -6.61
N MET A 170 3.45 -0.61 -6.15
CA MET A 170 2.02 -0.31 -6.05
C MET A 170 1.79 0.91 -5.15
N ILE A 171 2.38 0.95 -3.95
CA ILE A 171 2.23 2.08 -3.03
C ILE A 171 2.79 3.39 -3.62
N TYR A 172 4.01 3.37 -4.13
CA TYR A 172 4.70 4.56 -4.62
C TYR A 172 4.11 5.12 -5.92
N SER A 173 3.34 4.32 -6.67
CA SER A 173 2.63 4.77 -7.87
C SER A 173 1.37 5.61 -7.58
N PHE A 174 0.87 5.60 -6.34
CA PHE A 174 -0.38 6.26 -5.98
C PHE A 174 -0.36 7.76 -6.30
N LYS A 175 -1.40 8.24 -6.98
CA LYS A 175 -1.52 9.63 -7.39
C LYS A 175 -2.97 10.12 -7.36
N ILE A 176 -3.20 11.34 -6.89
CA ILE A 176 -4.52 11.99 -6.98
C ILE A 176 -4.73 12.56 -8.39
N ASN A 177 -5.87 12.27 -9.02
CA ASN A 177 -6.18 12.65 -10.40
C ASN A 177 -6.40 14.17 -10.59
N ASN A 178 -6.82 14.88 -9.53
CA ASN A 178 -7.23 16.29 -9.58
C ASN A 178 -6.28 17.29 -8.89
N SER A 179 -5.01 16.94 -8.63
CA SER A 179 -4.07 17.76 -7.85
C SER A 179 -3.96 19.24 -8.29
N LYS A 180 -4.07 19.53 -9.60
CA LYS A 180 -3.99 20.90 -10.15
C LYS A 180 -5.16 21.82 -9.77
N LYS A 181 -6.36 21.28 -9.49
CA LYS A 181 -7.52 22.08 -9.07
C LYS A 181 -7.30 22.63 -7.66
N TYR A 182 -6.69 21.84 -6.79
CA TYR A 182 -6.46 22.17 -5.39
C TYR A 182 -5.22 23.06 -5.16
N ILE A 183 -4.16 22.89 -5.96
CA ILE A 183 -2.99 23.80 -5.91
C ILE A 183 -3.37 25.24 -6.28
N LYS A 184 -4.42 25.44 -7.09
CA LYS A 184 -4.93 26.78 -7.44
C LYS A 184 -5.82 27.39 -6.35
N SER A 185 -6.53 26.60 -5.54
CA SER A 185 -7.34 27.13 -4.44
C SER A 185 -6.48 27.50 -3.22
N ALA A 186 -5.45 26.72 -2.91
CA ALA A 186 -4.52 26.99 -1.80
C ALA A 186 -3.61 28.21 -1.99
N LYS A 187 -3.54 28.78 -3.21
CA LYS A 187 -2.81 30.04 -3.49
C LYS A 187 -3.70 31.29 -3.47
N LYS A 188 -4.99 31.13 -3.18
CA LYS A 188 -5.98 32.23 -3.17
C LYS A 188 -6.49 32.58 -1.76
N GLU A 189 -6.00 31.88 -0.73
CA GLU A 189 -6.15 32.24 0.69
C GLU A 189 -4.83 32.85 1.19
#